data_AF-T1BEU2-F1
#
_entry.id   AF-T1BEU2-F1
#
_cell.length_a   1.000
_cell.length_b   1.000
_cell.length_c   1.000
_cell.angle_alpha   90.00
_cell.angle_beta   90.00
_cell.angle_gamma   90.00
#
_symmetry.space_group_name_H-M   'P 1'
#
loop_
_entity.id
_entity.type
_entity.pdbx_description
1 polymer ?
#
loop_
_entity_poly.entity_id
_entity_poly.type
_entity_poly.pdbx_seq_one_letter_code
_entity_poly.pdbx_strand_id
1 'polypeptide(L)'
;MELSDRAVNAIALLAPTATISIIRDFTVREKHPVALPDRIDGVLRCPNFECITNQSEPVESSFEVAHRRPTRLRCRYCDEPVTDFLPQLP
;
A
#
# COMPACT_ATOMS: atom_id res chain seq x y z
N MET A 1 16.40 6.20 1.28
CA MET A 1 15.05 6.81 1.39
C MET A 1 14.77 7.00 2.87
N GLU A 2 14.32 8.18 3.31
CA GLU A 2 14.12 8.47 4.75
C GLU A 2 12.80 7.91 5.30
N LEU A 3 11.85 7.56 4.43
CA LEU A 3 10.60 6.89 4.80
C LEU A 3 10.74 5.37 4.67
N SER A 4 9.98 4.64 5.50
CA SER A 4 9.83 3.19 5.36
C SER A 4 8.98 2.84 4.14
N ASP A 5 9.25 1.69 3.53
CA ASP A 5 8.50 1.20 2.36
C ASP A 5 7.00 1.10 2.67
N ARG A 6 6.63 0.70 3.89
CA ARG A 6 5.25 0.66 4.35
C ARG A 6 4.57 2.03 4.29
N ALA A 7 5.24 3.08 4.76
CA ALA A 7 4.69 4.45 4.74
C ALA A 7 4.55 4.96 3.30
N VAL A 8 5.55 4.71 2.45
CA VAL A 8 5.50 5.08 1.03
C VAL A 8 4.37 4.36 0.31
N ASN A 9 4.19 3.06 0.56
CA ASN A 9 3.12 2.26 -0.02
C ASN A 9 1.73 2.76 0.42
N ALA A 10 1.57 3.15 1.69
CA ALA A 10 0.32 3.73 2.20
C ALA A 10 -0.01 5.06 1.51
N ILE A 11 0.98 5.95 1.36
CA ILE A 11 0.81 7.22 0.62
C ILE A 11 0.47 6.93 -0.84
N ALA A 12 1.13 5.97 -1.47
CA ALA A 12 0.89 5.63 -2.87
C ALA A 12 -0.53 5.11 -3.12
N LEU A 13 -1.09 4.36 -2.17
CA LEU A 13 -2.45 3.85 -2.23
C LEU A 13 -3.51 4.96 -2.01
N LEU A 14 -3.31 5.82 -1.03
CA LEU A 14 -4.25 6.88 -0.66
C LEU A 14 -4.19 8.10 -1.59
N ALA A 15 -2.98 8.43 -2.05
CA ALA A 15 -2.68 9.62 -2.82
C ALA A 15 -1.69 9.29 -3.96
N PRO A 16 -2.15 8.61 -5.03
CA PRO A 16 -1.30 8.10 -6.11
C PRO A 16 -0.66 9.18 -6.99
N THR A 17 -0.95 10.46 -6.74
CA THR A 17 -0.33 11.62 -7.39
C THR A 17 0.39 12.54 -6.42
N ALA A 18 0.63 12.10 -5.18
CA ALA A 18 1.36 12.86 -4.18
C ALA A 18 2.85 13.01 -4.54
N THR A 19 3.51 13.99 -3.94
CA THR A 19 4.97 14.17 -4.03
C THR A 19 5.54 14.26 -2.63
N ILE A 20 6.48 13.39 -2.29
CA ILE A 20 7.22 13.42 -1.03
C ILE A 20 8.36 14.42 -1.18
N SER A 21 8.40 15.44 -0.33
CA SER A 21 9.49 16.43 -0.32
C SER A 21 10.40 16.18 0.88
N ILE A 22 11.72 16.09 0.65
CA ILE A 22 12.72 15.94 1.71
C ILE A 22 13.28 17.32 2.07
N ILE A 23 13.11 17.74 3.32
CA ILE A 23 13.53 19.05 3.83
C ILE A 23 14.79 18.89 4.69
N ARG A 24 15.84 19.67 4.41
CA ARG A 24 17.04 19.77 5.27
C ARG A 24 17.48 21.23 5.36
N ASP A 25 17.91 21.66 6.54
CA ASP A 25 18.32 23.04 6.80
C ASP A 25 17.25 24.06 6.34
N PHE A 26 15.97 23.77 6.59
CA PHE A 26 14.82 24.57 6.15
C PHE A 26 14.67 24.74 4.62
N THR A 27 15.37 23.93 3.82
CA THR A 27 15.33 23.96 2.35
C THR A 27 14.87 22.62 1.76
N VAL A 28 14.13 22.66 0.64
CA VAL A 28 13.74 21.46 -0.11
C VAL A 28 14.97 20.92 -0.82
N ARG A 29 15.45 19.74 -0.44
CA ARG A 29 16.59 19.09 -1.09
C ARG A 29 16.17 18.16 -2.20
N GLU A 30 15.08 17.41 -2.01
CA GLU A 30 14.60 16.41 -2.97
C GLU A 30 13.08 16.41 -3.05
N LYS A 31 12.56 16.02 -4.22
CA LYS A 31 11.14 15.75 -4.45
C LYS A 31 11.00 14.41 -5.15
N HIS A 32 10.26 13.50 -4.53
CA HIS A 32 10.01 12.15 -5.03
C HIS A 32 8.52 12.05 -5.39
N PRO A 33 8.15 12.00 -6.67
CA PRO A 33 6.77 11.73 -7.06
C PRO A 33 6.42 10.31 -6.62
N VAL A 34 5.27 10.17 -5.97
CA VAL A 34 4.77 8.86 -5.57
C VAL A 34 3.90 8.33 -6.71
N ALA A 35 4.13 7.07 -7.07
CA ALA A 35 3.25 6.32 -7.95
C ALA A 35 2.75 5.09 -7.21
N LEU A 36 1.50 4.71 -7.47
CA LEU A 36 0.97 3.44 -7.00
C LEU A 36 1.89 2.30 -7.51
N PRO A 37 2.48 1.45 -6.66
CA PRO A 37 3.27 0.30 -7.14
C PRO A 37 2.37 -0.77 -7.77
N ASP A 38 2.95 -1.79 -8.42
CA ASP A 38 2.18 -2.97 -8.87
C ASP A 38 1.81 -3.90 -7.70
N ARG A 39 2.49 -3.75 -6.56
CA ARG A 39 2.28 -4.54 -5.35
C ARG A 39 2.36 -3.69 -4.10
N ILE A 40 1.47 -3.97 -3.15
CA ILE A 40 1.39 -3.32 -1.85
C ILE A 40 1.55 -4.39 -0.77
N ASP A 41 2.58 -4.26 0.04
CA ASP A 41 2.88 -5.19 1.13
C ASP A 41 2.65 -4.50 2.48
N GLY A 42 2.04 -5.23 3.42
CA GLY A 42 1.87 -4.85 4.82
C GLY A 42 0.88 -3.70 5.11
N VAL A 43 0.40 -2.96 4.12
CA VAL A 43 -0.44 -1.76 4.34
C VAL A 43 -1.89 -2.09 4.70
N LEU A 44 -2.47 -3.14 4.12
CA LEU A 44 -3.90 -3.44 4.24
C LEU A 44 -4.13 -4.78 4.94
N ARG A 45 -5.23 -4.94 5.66
CA ARG A 45 -5.69 -6.26 6.13
C ARG A 45 -6.50 -6.95 5.03
N CYS A 46 -6.42 -8.28 4.94
CA CYS A 46 -7.29 -9.02 4.00
C CYS A 46 -8.72 -9.10 4.57
N PRO A 47 -9.78 -8.82 3.77
CA PRO A 47 -11.15 -8.96 4.24
C PRO A 47 -11.57 -10.42 4.45
N ASN A 48 -10.96 -11.37 3.72
CA ASN A 48 -11.20 -12.79 3.93
C ASN A 48 -10.65 -13.24 5.28
N PHE A 49 -11.54 -13.53 6.23
CA PHE A 49 -11.18 -14.03 7.56
C PHE A 49 -10.40 -15.35 7.52
N GLU A 50 -10.64 -16.21 6.52
CA GLU A 50 -9.95 -17.49 6.34
C GLU A 50 -8.58 -17.32 5.64
N CYS A 51 -8.23 -16.12 5.17
CA CYS A 51 -6.93 -15.88 4.55
C CYS A 51 -5.79 -16.14 5.53
N ILE A 52 -4.71 -16.77 5.06
CA ILE A 52 -3.51 -17.10 5.85
C ILE A 52 -2.91 -15.88 6.57
N THR A 53 -3.06 -14.68 5.99
CA THR A 53 -2.55 -13.42 6.57
C THR A 53 -3.34 -12.93 7.78
N ASN A 54 -4.52 -13.52 8.04
CA ASN A 54 -5.35 -13.23 9.20
C ASN A 54 -5.25 -14.31 10.28
N GLN A 55 -4.50 -15.38 10.02
CA GLN A 55 -4.25 -16.48 10.96
C GLN A 55 -2.99 -16.18 11.79
N SER A 56 -2.65 -17.07 12.73
CA SER A 56 -1.44 -16.98 13.57
C SER A 56 -0.12 -17.27 12.83
N GLU A 57 -0.08 -16.97 11.54
CA GLU A 57 1.07 -17.20 10.67
C GLU A 57 1.94 -15.94 10.59
N PRO A 58 3.28 -16.06 10.59
CA PRO A 58 4.20 -14.92 10.55
C PRO A 58 4.35 -14.36 9.12
N VAL A 59 3.23 -14.04 8.46
CA VAL A 59 3.20 -13.53 7.09
C VAL A 59 2.45 -12.20 7.02
N GLU A 60 3.05 -11.22 6.33
CA GLU A 60 2.37 -9.95 6.05
C GLU A 60 1.42 -10.09 4.86
N SER A 61 0.34 -9.33 4.89
CA SER A 61 -0.57 -9.20 3.76
C SER A 61 0.12 -8.59 2.55
N SER A 62 -0.26 -9.05 1.36
CA SER A 62 0.31 -8.61 0.10
C SER A 62 -0.78 -8.56 -0.96
N PHE A 63 -0.87 -7.45 -1.67
CA PHE A 63 -1.89 -7.19 -2.66
C PHE A 63 -1.26 -6.77 -3.99
N GLU A 64 -1.77 -7.33 -5.07
CA GLU A 64 -1.47 -6.91 -6.43
C GLU A 64 -2.45 -5.83 -6.88
N VAL A 65 -1.96 -4.82 -7.59
CA VAL A 65 -2.78 -3.75 -8.18
C VAL A 65 -3.31 -4.21 -9.54
N ALA A 66 -4.44 -4.91 -9.51
CA ALA A 66 -5.12 -5.41 -10.71
C ALA A 66 -5.67 -4.29 -11.60
N HIS A 67 -6.04 -3.15 -11.01
CA HIS A 67 -6.47 -1.97 -11.76
C HIS A 67 -6.12 -0.71 -10.99
N ARG A 68 -5.76 0.37 -11.69
CA ARG A 68 -5.26 1.61 -11.07
C ARG A 68 -6.33 2.70 -10.94
N ARG A 69 -7.36 2.71 -11.79
CA ARG A 69 -8.41 3.77 -11.84
C ARG A 69 -9.77 3.26 -12.36
N PRO A 70 -10.72 2.85 -11.50
CA PRO A 70 -10.63 2.84 -10.04
C PRO A 70 -9.63 1.79 -9.56
N THR A 71 -9.03 2.03 -8.39
CA THR A 71 -8.08 1.09 -7.80
C THR A 71 -8.79 -0.21 -7.45
N ARG A 72 -8.28 -1.33 -7.96
CA ARG A 72 -8.72 -2.68 -7.59
C ARG A 72 -7.50 -3.46 -7.19
N LEU A 73 -7.58 -4.07 -6.02
CA LEU A 73 -6.52 -4.86 -5.44
C LEU A 73 -6.91 -6.34 -5.46
N ARG A 74 -5.94 -7.23 -5.51
CA ARG A 74 -6.14 -8.67 -5.36
C ARG A 74 -5.19 -9.21 -4.31
N CYS A 75 -5.70 -9.91 -3.31
CA CYS A 75 -4.85 -10.55 -2.32
C CYS A 75 -4.00 -11.63 -2.99
N ARG A 76 -2.68 -11.64 -2.76
CA ARG A 76 -1.78 -12.65 -3.36
C ARG A 76 -1.88 -14.04 -2.72
N TYR A 77 -2.61 -14.16 -1.61
CA TYR A 77 -2.73 -15.41 -0.86
C TYR A 77 -4.04 -16.13 -1.11
N CYS A 78 -5.18 -15.43 -1.02
CA CYS A 78 -6.50 -16.02 -1.24
C CYS A 78 -7.14 -15.62 -2.58
N ASP A 79 -6.46 -14.83 -3.41
CA ASP A 79 -6.94 -14.29 -4.69
C ASP A 79 -8.22 -13.45 -4.63
N GLU A 80 -8.70 -13.13 -3.42
CA GLU A 80 -9.93 -12.35 -3.27
C GLU A 80 -9.72 -10.89 -3.70
N PRO A 81 -10.61 -10.33 -4.56
CA PRO A 81 -10.52 -8.95 -5.00
C PRO A 81 -11.01 -7.99 -3.92
N VAL A 82 -10.31 -6.86 -3.77
CA VAL A 82 -10.66 -5.76 -2.87
C VAL A 82 -10.83 -4.49 -3.68
N THR A 83 -12.06 -3.99 -3.73
CA THR A 83 -12.41 -2.76 -4.47
C THR A 83 -12.62 -1.56 -3.54
N ASP A 84 -13.13 -1.80 -2.32
CA ASP A 84 -13.17 -0.81 -1.25
C ASP A 84 -12.14 -1.17 -0.19
N PHE A 85 -10.96 -0.60 -0.32
CA PHE A 85 -9.82 -0.89 0.55
C PHE A 85 -9.76 0.02 1.78
N LEU A 86 -10.57 1.09 1.83
CA LEU A 86 -10.53 2.05 2.94
C LEU A 86 -10.84 1.40 4.31
N PRO A 87 -11.84 0.51 4.45
CA PRO A 87 -12.10 -0.19 5.71
C PRO A 87 -10.99 -1.16 6.12
N GLN A 88 -10.07 -1.46 5.20
CA GLN A 88 -9.00 -2.44 5.39
C GLN A 88 -7.66 -1.81 5.73
N LEU A 89 -7.60 -0.49 5.82
CA LEU A 89 -6.45 0.21 6.39
C LEU A 89 -6.41 -0.06 7.91
N PRO A 90 -5.21 -0.14 8.51
CA PRO A 90 -5.03 -0.31 9.95
C PRO A 90 -5.56 0.87 10.77
#